data_AF-A0A1Z9XDA9-F1
#
_entry.id   AF-A0A1Z9XDA9-F1
#
_cell.length_a   1.000
_cell.length_b   1.000
_cell.length_c   1.000
_cell.angle_alpha   90.00
_cell.angle_beta   90.00
_cell.angle_gamma   90.00
#
_symmetry.space_group_name_H-M   'P 1'
#
loop_
_entity.id
_entity.type
_entity.pdbx_description
1 polymer ?
#
loop_
_entity_poly.entity_id
_entity_poly.type
_entity_poly.pdbx_seq_one_letter_code
_entity_poly.pdbx_strand_id
1 'polypeptide(L)'
;MDTDEIDRYSTVEIEDLLSNLVQDKASLARIYRFYEGLGCELRIGLTARDIMGEVWVDTLSGKRVWKRGIDALKHFKEVGRSIISNTEEKIGQLEFIESEEHLCGDSGAVSMATEKLSILYPNESGIEHSRRVVKHMVSVKSSNPSPDILLIEHQKGLTIREWTTKLLDLFSGDNDALCYLKQFLSDNTVKSKIMIACSFSESVYGNVRKRIKDKVWKRFPNGINWWEIDK
;
A
#
# COMPACT_ATOMS: atom_id res chain seq x y z
N MET A 1 2.54 25.71 -19.77
CA MET A 1 2.98 25.67 -18.37
C MET A 1 1.71 25.51 -17.58
N ASP A 2 1.44 24.29 -17.12
CA ASP A 2 0.14 23.97 -16.54
C ASP A 2 -0.01 24.66 -15.19
N THR A 3 -1.09 25.43 -15.04
CA THR A 3 -1.47 26.06 -13.77
C THR A 3 -1.66 25.04 -12.66
N ASP A 4 -2.00 23.81 -13.03
CA ASP A 4 -2.17 22.64 -12.17
C ASP A 4 -0.88 22.15 -11.50
N GLU A 5 0.30 22.43 -12.07
CA GLU A 5 1.59 22.01 -11.50
C GLU A 5 2.03 22.95 -10.35
N ILE A 6 1.61 24.21 -10.41
CA ILE A 6 1.93 25.25 -9.41
C ILE A 6 1.16 25.02 -8.10
N ASP A 7 -0.08 24.53 -8.19
CA ASP A 7 -1.01 24.36 -7.07
C ASP A 7 -0.77 23.08 -6.23
N ARG A 8 0.30 22.32 -6.49
CA ARG A 8 0.58 21.03 -5.82
C ARG A 8 1.86 21.12 -5.00
N TYR A 9 1.89 20.42 -3.86
CA TYR A 9 3.15 20.19 -3.15
C TYR A 9 3.97 19.11 -3.87
N SER A 10 5.28 19.33 -3.99
CA SER A 10 6.21 18.29 -4.43
C SER A 10 6.39 17.22 -3.34
N THR A 11 6.87 16.02 -3.71
CA THR A 11 7.08 14.92 -2.75
C THR A 11 7.94 15.32 -1.56
N VAL A 12 9.00 16.13 -1.78
CA VAL A 12 9.89 16.62 -0.71
C VAL A 12 9.18 17.59 0.24
N GLU A 13 8.31 18.46 -0.27
CA GLU A 13 7.48 19.34 0.56
C GLU A 13 6.41 18.56 1.34
N ILE A 14 5.85 17.50 0.73
CA ILE A 14 4.94 16.58 1.42
C ILE A 14 5.68 15.88 2.56
N GLU A 15 6.90 15.36 2.35
CA GLU A 15 7.70 14.72 3.39
C GLU A 15 7.98 15.65 4.59
N ASP A 16 8.26 16.94 4.35
CA ASP A 16 8.43 17.94 5.41
C ASP A 16 7.12 18.26 6.14
N LEU A 17 6.03 18.52 5.42
CA LEU A 17 4.69 18.74 6.00
C LEU A 17 4.23 17.54 6.85
N LEU A 18 4.51 16.32 6.40
CA LEU A 18 4.23 15.10 7.13
C LEU A 18 5.11 14.96 8.37
N SER A 19 6.40 15.31 8.29
CA SER A 19 7.31 15.33 9.44
C SER A 19 6.84 16.31 10.51
N ASN A 20 6.35 17.48 10.11
CA ASN A 20 5.71 18.46 11.00
C ASN A 20 4.41 17.91 11.61
N LEU A 21 3.59 17.17 10.85
CA LEU A 21 2.37 16.52 11.36
C LEU A 21 2.65 15.41 12.39
N VAL A 22 3.75 14.66 12.28
CA VAL A 22 4.17 13.69 13.32
C VAL A 22 4.50 14.41 14.64
N GLN A 23 5.10 15.60 14.56
CA GLN A 23 5.44 16.40 15.73
C GLN A 23 4.19 17.00 16.39
N ASP A 24 3.19 17.43 15.59
CA ASP A 24 1.88 17.86 16.10
C ASP A 24 0.97 16.68 16.48
N LYS A 25 1.27 16.11 17.65
CA LYS A 25 0.47 15.08 18.31
C LYS A 25 -1.01 15.45 18.49
N ALA A 26 -1.35 16.74 18.59
CA ALA A 26 -2.72 17.19 18.80
C ALA A 26 -3.53 17.16 17.49
N SER A 27 -2.95 17.54 16.37
CA SER A 27 -3.56 17.33 15.05
C SER A 27 -3.62 15.86 14.69
N LEU A 28 -2.54 15.10 14.92
CA LEU A 28 -2.52 13.66 14.68
C LEU A 28 -3.62 12.91 15.47
N ALA A 29 -3.81 13.22 16.76
CA ALA A 29 -4.90 12.66 17.55
C ALA A 29 -6.30 13.07 17.06
N ARG A 30 -6.46 14.26 16.46
CA ARG A 30 -7.70 14.71 15.82
C ARG A 30 -7.98 14.02 14.48
N ILE A 31 -6.97 13.43 13.84
CA ILE A 31 -7.13 12.58 12.64
C ILE A 31 -7.57 11.17 13.07
N TYR A 32 -6.86 10.53 14.00
CA TYR A 32 -7.20 9.18 14.46
C TYR A 32 -8.64 9.09 15.01
N ARG A 33 -9.02 10.00 15.91
CA ARG A 33 -10.40 10.07 16.43
C ARG A 33 -11.47 10.31 15.37
N PHE A 34 -11.10 10.92 14.24
CA PHE A 34 -12.02 11.10 13.12
C PHE A 34 -12.22 9.81 12.33
N TYR A 35 -11.17 8.98 12.13
CA TYR A 35 -11.33 7.66 11.52
C TYR A 35 -12.06 6.69 12.44
N GLU A 36 -11.73 6.68 13.75
CA GLU A 36 -12.47 5.95 14.78
C GLU A 36 -13.96 6.34 14.76
N GLY A 37 -14.26 7.65 14.74
CA GLY A 37 -15.63 8.17 14.67
C GLY A 37 -16.36 7.93 13.34
N LEU A 38 -15.66 7.51 12.28
CA LEU A 38 -16.26 7.01 11.03
C LEU A 38 -16.57 5.51 11.08
N GLY A 39 -16.18 4.81 12.15
CA GLY A 39 -16.42 3.39 12.36
C GLY A 39 -15.58 2.47 11.49
N CYS A 40 -14.35 2.86 11.12
CA CYS A 40 -13.52 2.09 10.18
C CYS A 40 -13.33 0.61 10.59
N GLU A 41 -13.07 0.33 11.86
CA GLU A 41 -12.90 -1.05 12.35
C GLU A 41 -14.16 -1.90 12.16
N LEU A 42 -15.34 -1.33 12.40
CA LEU A 42 -16.62 -2.04 12.27
C LEU A 42 -17.10 -2.17 10.83
N ARG A 43 -16.75 -1.23 9.95
CA ARG A 43 -17.24 -1.16 8.56
C ARG A 43 -16.36 -1.89 7.57
N ILE A 44 -15.04 -1.91 7.82
CA ILE A 44 -14.05 -2.43 6.86
C ILE A 44 -12.94 -3.27 7.52
N GLY A 45 -13.01 -3.54 8.82
CA GLY A 45 -12.02 -4.37 9.53
C GLY A 45 -10.64 -3.72 9.71
N LEU A 46 -10.47 -2.45 9.31
CA LEU A 46 -9.19 -1.73 9.37
C LEU A 46 -9.16 -0.74 10.54
N THR A 47 -8.04 -0.72 11.27
CA THR A 47 -7.85 0.22 12.38
C THR A 47 -7.63 1.64 11.87
N ALA A 48 -7.86 2.64 12.74
CA ALA A 48 -7.54 4.02 12.42
C ALA A 48 -6.03 4.22 12.10
N ARG A 49 -5.15 3.32 12.55
CA ARG A 49 -3.72 3.31 12.18
C ARG A 49 -3.50 2.85 10.74
N ASP A 50 -4.22 1.82 10.30
CA ASP A 50 -4.09 1.29 8.93
C ASP A 50 -4.59 2.31 7.91
N ILE A 51 -5.73 2.96 8.18
CA ILE A 51 -6.25 4.07 7.36
C ILE A 51 -5.26 5.22 7.29
N MET A 52 -4.63 5.60 8.41
CA MET A 52 -3.58 6.63 8.41
C MET A 52 -2.38 6.22 7.54
N GLY A 53 -1.98 4.94 7.59
CA GLY A 53 -0.92 4.38 6.75
C GLY A 53 -1.27 4.43 5.26
N GLU A 54 -2.48 4.06 4.87
CA GLU A 54 -2.94 4.15 3.48
C GLU A 54 -2.95 5.61 2.98
N VAL A 55 -3.52 6.54 3.76
CA VAL A 55 -3.53 7.98 3.40
C VAL A 55 -2.11 8.51 3.18
N TRP A 56 -1.14 8.07 4.02
CA TRP A 56 0.26 8.43 3.93
C TRP A 56 0.90 7.96 2.61
N VAL A 57 0.70 6.69 2.27
CA VAL A 57 1.22 6.07 1.03
C VAL A 57 0.57 6.70 -0.21
N ASP A 58 -0.75 6.89 -0.20
CA ASP A 58 -1.48 7.47 -1.33
C ASP A 58 -1.13 8.95 -1.57
N THR A 59 -0.83 9.71 -0.52
CA THR A 59 -0.38 11.10 -0.62
C THR A 59 1.07 11.19 -1.12
N LEU A 60 2.00 10.39 -0.58
CA LEU A 60 3.40 10.37 -1.03
C LEU A 60 3.57 9.83 -2.45
N SER A 61 2.76 8.86 -2.87
CA SER A 61 2.78 8.30 -4.23
C SER A 61 2.08 9.19 -5.27
N GLY A 62 1.50 10.33 -4.86
CA GLY A 62 0.81 11.25 -5.76
C GLY A 62 -0.56 10.76 -6.26
N LYS A 63 -1.04 9.59 -5.84
CA LYS A 63 -2.40 9.11 -6.14
C LYS A 63 -3.46 10.04 -5.56
N ARG A 64 -3.19 10.63 -4.40
CA ARG A 64 -4.04 11.62 -3.73
C ARG A 64 -3.30 12.95 -3.68
N VAL A 65 -3.61 13.83 -4.63
CA VAL A 65 -2.97 15.14 -4.77
C VAL A 65 -3.28 16.03 -3.57
N TRP A 66 -2.25 16.47 -2.85
CA TRP A 66 -2.36 17.51 -1.85
C TRP A 66 -2.12 18.88 -2.50
N LYS A 67 -3.18 19.70 -2.58
CA LYS A 67 -3.10 21.07 -3.10
C LYS A 67 -2.52 22.04 -2.07
N ARG A 68 -1.82 23.07 -2.56
CA ARG A 68 -1.24 24.12 -1.72
C ARG A 68 -2.34 24.88 -0.97
N GLY A 69 -2.04 25.28 0.26
CA GLY A 69 -2.98 26.00 1.13
C GLY A 69 -4.11 25.14 1.72
N ILE A 70 -4.24 23.86 1.37
CA ILE A 70 -5.09 22.93 2.11
C ILE A 70 -4.33 22.47 3.35
N ASP A 71 -4.92 22.72 4.53
CA ASP A 71 -4.42 22.24 5.81
C ASP A 71 -4.35 20.71 5.91
N ALA A 72 -3.36 20.20 6.65
CA ALA A 72 -3.12 18.77 6.82
C ALA A 72 -4.31 18.03 7.45
N LEU A 73 -4.96 18.62 8.46
CA LEU A 73 -6.14 18.01 9.09
C LEU A 73 -7.29 17.88 8.09
N LYS A 74 -7.46 18.87 7.20
CA LYS A 74 -8.49 18.82 6.16
C LYS A 74 -8.17 17.76 5.10
N HIS A 75 -6.98 17.79 4.51
CA HIS A 75 -6.55 16.84 3.48
C HIS A 75 -6.67 15.39 3.97
N PHE A 76 -6.13 15.08 5.14
CA PHE A 76 -6.17 13.73 5.70
C PHE A 76 -7.60 13.23 5.98
N LYS A 77 -8.48 14.10 6.48
CA LYS A 77 -9.90 13.73 6.70
C LYS A 77 -10.65 13.45 5.41
N GLU A 78 -10.40 14.22 4.36
CA GLU A 78 -11.04 14.03 3.05
C GLU A 78 -10.53 12.74 2.37
N VAL A 79 -9.21 12.53 2.35
CA VAL A 79 -8.60 11.32 1.77
C VAL A 79 -8.98 10.06 2.55
N GLY A 80 -8.86 10.08 3.88
CA GLY A 80 -9.19 8.94 4.74
C GLY A 80 -10.67 8.55 4.67
N ARG A 81 -11.58 9.52 4.58
CA ARG A 81 -13.01 9.25 4.31
C ARG A 81 -13.20 8.54 2.96
N SER A 82 -12.53 9.02 1.90
CA SER A 82 -12.63 8.37 0.59
C SER A 82 -12.03 6.96 0.59
N ILE A 83 -10.94 6.70 1.32
CA ILE A 83 -10.40 5.35 1.48
C ILE A 83 -11.43 4.45 2.18
N ILE A 84 -11.99 4.89 3.31
CA ILE A 84 -12.98 4.10 4.06
C ILE A 84 -14.19 3.74 3.18
N SER A 85 -14.78 4.72 2.48
CA SER A 85 -15.92 4.48 1.57
C SER A 85 -15.56 3.56 0.40
N ASN A 86 -14.40 3.76 -0.25
CA ASN A 86 -14.00 2.93 -1.38
C ASN A 86 -13.64 1.49 -0.96
N THR A 87 -13.21 1.27 0.28
CA THR A 87 -12.93 -0.07 0.83
C THR A 87 -14.21 -0.77 1.27
N GLU A 88 -15.16 -0.04 1.87
CA GLU A 88 -16.50 -0.56 2.20
C GLU A 88 -17.24 -1.02 0.95
N GLU A 89 -17.22 -0.23 -0.12
CA GLU A 89 -17.84 -0.59 -1.41
C GLU A 89 -17.23 -1.89 -1.99
N LYS A 90 -15.91 -2.06 -1.91
CA LYS A 90 -15.23 -3.29 -2.34
C LYS A 90 -15.59 -4.51 -1.49
N ILE A 91 -15.71 -4.35 -0.18
CA ILE A 91 -16.10 -5.43 0.72
C ILE A 91 -17.54 -5.86 0.41
N GLY A 92 -18.47 -4.90 0.29
CA GLY A 92 -19.85 -5.20 -0.09
C GLY A 92 -19.98 -5.87 -1.47
N GLN A 93 -19.13 -5.52 -2.45
CA GLN A 93 -19.06 -6.22 -3.73
C GLN A 93 -18.55 -7.67 -3.60
N LEU A 94 -17.59 -7.94 -2.71
CA LEU A 94 -17.07 -9.29 -2.46
C LEU A 94 -18.09 -10.18 -1.74
N GLU A 95 -18.75 -9.66 -0.69
CA GLU A 95 -19.82 -10.38 0.02
C GLU A 95 -21.01 -10.72 -0.89
N PHE A 96 -21.31 -9.83 -1.85
CA PHE A 96 -22.34 -10.10 -2.88
C PHE A 96 -21.93 -11.24 -3.81
N ILE A 97 -20.69 -11.26 -4.32
CA ILE A 97 -20.20 -12.30 -5.22
C ILE A 97 -20.10 -13.67 -4.52
N GLU A 98 -19.61 -13.71 -3.27
CA GLU A 98 -19.53 -14.96 -2.48
C GLU A 98 -20.93 -15.52 -2.15
N SER A 99 -21.96 -14.66 -2.10
CA SER A 99 -23.36 -15.06 -1.95
C SER A 99 -23.98 -15.62 -3.24
N GLU A 100 -23.50 -15.23 -4.43
CA GLU A 100 -24.02 -15.72 -5.72
C GLU A 100 -23.44 -17.09 -6.14
N GLU A 101 -22.23 -17.46 -5.68
CA GLU A 101 -21.61 -18.75 -6.03
C GLU A 101 -22.34 -20.00 -5.46
N HIS A 102 -23.41 -19.83 -4.68
CA HIS A 102 -24.20 -20.94 -4.14
C HIS A 102 -25.49 -21.31 -4.90
N LEU A 103 -25.83 -20.64 -6.01
CA LEU A 103 -27.03 -20.95 -6.81
C LEU A 103 -26.81 -20.91 -8.33
N CYS A 104 -26.20 -21.98 -8.87
CA CYS A 104 -26.43 -22.31 -10.29
C CYS A 104 -26.45 -23.83 -10.56
N GLY A 105 -27.53 -24.46 -10.10
CA GLY A 105 -27.98 -25.74 -10.66
C GLY A 105 -28.69 -25.50 -11.99
N ASP A 106 -27.91 -25.55 -13.07
CA ASP A 106 -28.28 -25.87 -14.46
C ASP A 106 -29.73 -25.58 -14.93
N SER A 107 -29.94 -24.46 -15.64
CA SER A 107 -30.78 -24.41 -16.86
C SER A 107 -30.85 -23.02 -17.53
N GLY A 108 -30.48 -22.97 -18.81
CA GLY A 108 -31.40 -22.42 -19.83
C GLY A 108 -31.55 -20.89 -20.02
N ALA A 109 -30.62 -20.34 -20.81
CA ALA A 109 -30.90 -19.47 -21.97
C ALA A 109 -31.24 -17.95 -21.85
N VAL A 110 -30.28 -17.15 -22.35
CA VAL A 110 -30.42 -16.19 -23.48
C VAL A 110 -31.14 -14.82 -23.28
N SER A 111 -30.32 -13.77 -23.48
CA SER A 111 -30.58 -12.49 -24.20
C SER A 111 -30.97 -11.16 -23.50
N MET A 112 -30.03 -10.21 -23.70
CA MET A 112 -30.18 -8.86 -24.31
C MET A 112 -30.82 -7.68 -23.55
N ALA A 113 -29.98 -6.63 -23.41
CA ALA A 113 -30.27 -5.18 -23.52
C ALA A 113 -31.29 -4.58 -22.51
N THR A 114 -31.31 -3.30 -22.12
CA THR A 114 -30.86 -2.01 -22.67
C THR A 114 -30.39 -1.05 -21.52
N GLU A 115 -29.98 0.23 -21.65
CA GLU A 115 -29.81 1.16 -22.78
C GLU A 115 -28.75 2.28 -22.49
N LYS A 116 -28.41 3.05 -23.54
CA LYS A 116 -27.89 4.44 -23.63
C LYS A 116 -27.53 5.25 -22.37
N LEU A 117 -26.43 6.00 -22.51
CA LEU A 117 -26.51 7.48 -22.51
C LEU A 117 -25.54 8.08 -23.55
N SER A 118 -26.04 8.95 -24.41
CA SER A 118 -25.29 9.60 -25.51
C SER A 118 -25.14 11.09 -25.24
N ILE A 119 -23.97 11.68 -25.50
CA ILE A 119 -23.81 13.11 -25.78
C ILE A 119 -22.87 13.29 -26.97
N LEU A 120 -23.23 14.20 -27.89
CA LEU A 120 -22.58 14.47 -29.18
C LEU A 120 -21.62 15.68 -29.12
N TYR A 121 -20.45 15.55 -29.77
CA TYR A 121 -19.77 16.51 -30.70
C TYR A 121 -19.55 18.00 -30.30
N PRO A 122 -18.69 18.81 -31.00
CA PRO A 122 -18.10 18.59 -32.34
C PRO A 122 -16.57 18.76 -32.50
N ASN A 123 -16.11 18.47 -33.73
CA ASN A 123 -14.75 18.68 -34.23
C ASN A 123 -14.42 20.16 -34.47
N GLU A 124 -13.13 20.50 -34.53
CA GLU A 124 -12.61 21.40 -35.58
C GLU A 124 -11.11 21.17 -35.87
N SER A 125 -10.62 21.67 -37.01
CA SER A 125 -9.33 21.28 -37.62
C SER A 125 -8.57 22.47 -38.21
N GLY A 126 -7.24 22.52 -38.07
CA GLY A 126 -6.38 23.36 -38.93
C GLY A 126 -5.01 23.78 -38.37
N ILE A 127 -3.91 23.38 -39.04
CA ILE A 127 -2.90 24.23 -39.74
C ILE A 127 -2.42 25.51 -38.99
N GLU A 128 -1.13 25.88 -38.85
CA GLU A 128 0.20 25.28 -39.10
C GLU A 128 1.31 26.28 -38.62
N HIS A 129 2.61 25.92 -38.66
CA HIS A 129 3.82 26.79 -38.49
C HIS A 129 4.03 27.44 -37.09
N SER A 130 5.21 27.44 -36.45
CA SER A 130 6.53 27.85 -36.99
C SER A 130 7.70 27.46 -36.06
N ARG A 131 8.93 27.48 -36.59
CA ARG A 131 10.18 27.03 -35.94
C ARG A 131 10.74 28.01 -34.90
N ARG A 132 11.38 27.48 -33.84
CA ARG A 132 12.67 28.05 -33.35
C ARG A 132 13.54 27.02 -32.63
N VAL A 133 14.85 27.23 -32.75
CA VAL A 133 15.93 26.33 -32.33
C VAL A 133 16.47 26.75 -30.96
N VAL A 134 16.65 25.79 -30.05
CA VAL A 134 17.59 25.93 -28.91
C VAL A 134 18.40 24.63 -28.79
N LYS A 135 19.70 24.77 -28.51
CA LYS A 135 20.69 23.68 -28.54
C LYS A 135 20.46 22.62 -27.46
N HIS A 136 20.62 21.34 -27.83
CA HIS A 136 20.97 20.30 -26.87
C HIS A 136 22.32 20.64 -26.19
N MET A 137 22.36 20.57 -24.86
CA MET A 137 23.58 20.19 -24.14
C MET A 137 23.33 18.80 -23.54
N VAL A 138 23.87 17.77 -24.21
CA VAL A 138 23.85 16.40 -23.68
C VAL A 138 24.87 16.32 -22.56
N SER A 139 24.40 16.43 -21.31
CA SER A 139 25.19 16.00 -20.15
C SER A 139 25.00 14.50 -19.99
N VAL A 140 26.03 13.73 -20.35
CA VAL A 140 26.05 12.27 -20.18
C VAL A 140 26.15 11.96 -18.68
N LYS A 141 25.00 11.82 -18.02
CA LYS A 141 24.96 11.28 -16.65
C LYS A 141 25.27 9.79 -16.72
N SER A 142 26.47 9.45 -16.25
CA SER A 142 26.98 8.08 -16.07
C SER A 142 25.90 7.17 -15.48
N SER A 143 25.43 6.21 -16.27
CA SER A 143 24.50 5.18 -15.85
C SER A 143 25.21 4.19 -14.92
N ASN A 144 24.84 4.20 -13.64
CA ASN A 144 24.36 3.02 -12.92
C ASN A 144 23.89 3.45 -11.51
N PRO A 145 22.65 3.16 -11.10
CA PRO A 145 22.24 3.32 -9.71
C PRO A 145 23.05 2.37 -8.81
N SER A 146 23.33 2.78 -7.57
CA SER A 146 23.93 1.90 -6.55
C SER A 146 23.09 0.61 -6.42
N PRO A 147 23.70 -0.57 -6.20
CA PRO A 147 22.94 -1.80 -5.94
C PRO A 147 21.89 -1.65 -4.82
N ASP A 148 22.13 -0.76 -3.85
CA ASP A 148 21.17 -0.46 -2.77
C ASP A 148 19.90 0.24 -3.31
N ILE A 149 20.03 1.12 -4.31
CA ILE A 149 18.90 1.84 -4.92
C ILE A 149 18.02 0.88 -5.72
N LEU A 150 18.63 -0.08 -6.45
CA LEU A 150 17.90 -1.12 -7.18
C LEU A 150 17.09 -2.03 -6.24
N LEU A 151 17.63 -2.34 -5.04
CA LEU A 151 16.90 -3.08 -4.01
C LEU A 151 15.72 -2.29 -3.46
N ILE A 152 15.86 -0.98 -3.26
CA ILE A 152 14.80 -0.09 -2.77
C ILE A 152 13.66 0.04 -3.79
N GLU A 153 13.98 0.19 -5.08
CA GLU A 153 12.99 0.38 -6.14
C GLU A 153 12.14 -0.89 -6.36
N HIS A 154 12.76 -2.07 -6.35
CA HIS A 154 12.08 -3.37 -6.43
C HIS A 154 11.19 -3.68 -5.21
N GLN A 155 11.37 -3.00 -4.07
CA GLN A 155 10.55 -3.19 -2.86
C GLN A 155 9.22 -2.40 -2.90
N LYS A 156 9.13 -1.31 -3.66
CA LYS A 156 7.98 -0.38 -3.63
C LYS A 156 6.68 -0.90 -4.26
N GLY A 157 6.72 -2.00 -5.00
CA GLY A 157 5.58 -2.54 -5.75
C GLY A 157 5.08 -3.92 -5.34
N LEU A 158 5.67 -4.55 -4.31
CA LEU A 158 5.40 -5.94 -3.97
C LEU A 158 4.18 -6.10 -3.03
N THR A 159 3.25 -6.97 -3.43
CA THR A 159 2.10 -7.37 -2.61
C THR A 159 2.51 -8.27 -1.45
N ILE A 160 1.67 -8.36 -0.41
CA ILE A 160 1.90 -9.23 0.76
C ILE A 160 2.15 -10.69 0.35
N ARG A 161 1.47 -11.16 -0.70
CA ARG A 161 1.63 -12.53 -1.23
C ARG A 161 3.01 -12.75 -1.85
N GLU A 162 3.48 -11.80 -2.66
CA GLU A 162 4.82 -11.87 -3.28
C GLU A 162 5.95 -11.71 -2.26
N TRP A 163 5.75 -10.86 -1.25
CA TRP A 163 6.63 -10.74 -0.09
C TRP A 163 6.76 -12.06 0.67
N THR A 164 5.62 -12.69 0.96
CA THR A 164 5.57 -14.02 1.62
C THR A 164 6.30 -15.08 0.80
N THR A 165 6.09 -15.13 -0.52
CA THR A 165 6.80 -16.06 -1.41
C THR A 165 8.31 -15.83 -1.40
N LYS A 166 8.78 -14.59 -1.57
CA LYS A 166 10.22 -14.25 -1.51
C LYS A 166 10.84 -14.53 -0.16
N LEU A 167 10.09 -14.33 0.93
CA LEU A 167 10.53 -14.63 2.28
C LEU A 167 10.68 -16.14 2.50
N LEU A 168 9.73 -16.96 2.06
CA LEU A 168 9.82 -18.42 2.18
C LEU A 168 10.97 -18.97 1.31
N ASP A 169 11.15 -18.46 0.09
CA ASP A 169 12.24 -18.85 -0.81
C ASP A 169 13.63 -18.58 -0.22
N LEU A 170 13.82 -17.46 0.50
CA LEU A 170 15.05 -17.12 1.22
C LEU A 170 15.47 -18.16 2.28
N PHE A 171 14.53 -19.00 2.73
CA PHE A 171 14.75 -20.07 3.70
C PHE A 171 14.47 -21.47 3.11
N SER A 172 14.36 -21.62 1.79
CA SER A 172 14.12 -22.90 1.10
C SER A 172 15.05 -24.06 1.55
N GLY A 173 16.31 -23.77 1.90
CA GLY A 173 17.27 -24.74 2.44
C GLY A 173 17.35 -24.84 3.98
N ASP A 174 16.37 -24.30 4.71
CA ASP A 174 16.37 -24.15 6.17
C ASP A 174 15.01 -24.58 6.75
N ASN A 175 14.83 -25.89 6.94
CA ASN A 175 13.56 -26.50 7.35
C ASN A 175 12.99 -25.93 8.66
N ASP A 176 13.85 -25.63 9.64
CA ASP A 176 13.42 -25.02 10.89
C ASP A 176 12.86 -23.62 10.64
N ALA A 177 13.57 -22.79 9.86
CA ALA A 177 13.11 -21.45 9.55
C ALA A 177 11.81 -21.49 8.71
N LEU A 178 11.67 -22.42 7.76
CA LEU A 178 10.42 -22.61 7.02
C LEU A 178 9.26 -23.00 7.93
N CYS A 179 9.47 -23.90 8.90
CA CYS A 179 8.42 -24.27 9.84
C CYS A 179 8.01 -23.09 10.71
N TYR A 180 8.98 -22.37 11.28
CA TYR A 180 8.74 -21.13 12.05
C TYR A 180 7.91 -20.15 11.22
N LEU A 181 8.33 -19.86 9.99
CA LEU A 181 7.68 -18.88 9.12
C LEU A 181 6.26 -19.30 8.75
N LYS A 182 6.04 -20.56 8.38
CA LYS A 182 4.70 -21.07 8.06
C LYS A 182 3.73 -20.92 9.24
N GLN A 183 4.17 -21.26 10.45
CA GLN A 183 3.34 -21.12 11.66
C GLN A 183 3.12 -19.64 12.04
N PHE A 184 4.16 -18.82 11.95
CA PHE A 184 4.08 -17.38 12.25
C PHE A 184 3.12 -16.65 11.29
N LEU A 185 3.03 -17.09 10.03
CA LEU A 185 2.15 -16.55 9.00
C LEU A 185 0.72 -17.14 9.00
N SER A 186 0.46 -18.19 9.77
CA SER A 186 -0.86 -18.83 9.90
C SER A 186 -1.50 -18.55 11.26
N ASP A 187 -1.46 -17.28 11.68
CA ASP A 187 -2.01 -16.74 12.95
C ASP A 187 -1.49 -17.37 14.26
N ASN A 188 -0.40 -18.14 14.22
CA ASN A 188 0.28 -18.66 15.42
C ASN A 188 1.49 -17.81 15.80
N THR A 189 1.30 -16.52 16.12
CA THR A 189 2.36 -15.65 16.70
C THR A 189 2.85 -16.14 18.06
N VAL A 190 1.99 -16.85 18.81
CA VAL A 190 2.28 -17.35 20.16
C VAL A 190 3.41 -18.39 20.14
N LYS A 191 4.56 -18.02 20.72
CA LYS A 191 5.77 -18.84 20.86
C LYS A 191 5.51 -20.31 21.20
N SER A 192 4.68 -20.60 22.20
CA SER A 192 4.40 -21.98 22.64
C SER A 192 3.74 -22.82 21.55
N LYS A 193 2.83 -22.24 20.75
CA LYS A 193 2.21 -22.93 19.61
C LYS A 193 3.24 -23.24 18.52
N ILE A 194 4.09 -22.27 18.16
CA ILE A 194 5.19 -22.48 17.18
C ILE A 194 6.14 -23.59 17.67
N MET A 195 6.53 -23.56 18.94
CA MET A 195 7.44 -24.57 19.51
C MET A 195 6.85 -25.97 19.49
N ILE A 196 5.56 -26.14 19.79
CA ILE A 196 4.87 -27.43 19.69
C ILE A 196 4.76 -27.87 18.23
N ALA A 197 4.27 -26.99 17.34
CA ALA A 197 4.03 -27.32 15.93
C ALA A 197 5.31 -27.67 15.16
N CYS A 198 6.44 -27.03 15.50
CA CYS A 198 7.75 -27.29 14.88
C CYS A 198 8.67 -28.20 15.70
N SER A 199 8.19 -28.79 16.82
CA SER A 199 8.99 -29.61 17.74
C SER A 199 10.29 -28.95 18.22
N PHE A 200 10.28 -27.62 18.43
CA PHE A 200 11.47 -26.88 18.85
C PHE A 200 11.69 -26.92 20.35
N SER A 201 12.95 -27.12 20.75
CA SER A 201 13.41 -26.73 22.08
C SER A 201 13.54 -25.20 22.19
N GLU A 202 13.56 -24.70 23.42
CA GLU A 202 13.73 -23.28 23.76
C GLU A 202 14.95 -22.64 23.05
N SER A 203 16.07 -23.37 23.00
CA SER A 203 17.30 -22.93 22.34
C SER A 203 17.21 -22.95 20.80
N VAL A 204 16.54 -23.95 20.21
CA VAL A 204 16.32 -24.01 18.77
C VAL A 204 15.41 -22.86 18.33
N TYR A 205 14.29 -22.62 19.02
CA TYR A 205 13.39 -21.50 18.74
C TYR A 205 14.13 -20.14 18.75
N GLY A 206 14.94 -19.89 19.79
CA GLY A 206 15.73 -18.65 19.88
C GLY A 206 16.74 -18.48 18.74
N ASN A 207 17.45 -19.57 18.39
CA ASN A 207 18.42 -19.57 17.30
C ASN A 207 17.76 -19.37 15.93
N VAL A 208 16.62 -20.03 15.68
CA VAL A 208 15.85 -19.89 14.43
C VAL A 208 15.31 -18.47 14.30
N ARG A 209 14.68 -17.92 15.35
CA ARG A 209 14.16 -16.53 15.35
C ARG A 209 15.27 -15.52 15.07
N LYS A 210 16.45 -15.68 15.70
CA LYS A 210 17.61 -14.82 15.45
C LYS A 210 18.12 -14.97 14.01
N ARG A 211 18.30 -16.20 13.52
CA ARG A 211 18.76 -16.50 12.16
C ARG A 211 17.82 -15.92 11.10
N ILE A 212 16.51 -15.98 11.33
CA ILE A 212 15.50 -15.33 10.48
C ILE A 212 15.69 -13.83 10.49
N LYS A 213 15.70 -13.19 11.67
CA LYS A 213 15.87 -11.74 11.81
C LYS A 213 17.15 -11.24 11.12
N ASP A 214 18.28 -11.91 11.35
CA ASP A 214 19.58 -11.53 10.77
C ASP A 214 19.61 -11.66 9.24
N LYS A 215 19.00 -12.71 8.66
CA LYS A 215 18.89 -12.90 7.20
C LYS A 215 17.92 -11.90 6.56
N VAL A 216 16.75 -11.69 7.19
CA VAL A 216 15.72 -10.76 6.71
C VAL A 216 16.26 -9.34 6.72
N TRP A 217 16.85 -8.88 7.83
CA TRP A 217 17.38 -7.51 7.92
C TRP A 217 18.50 -7.23 6.91
N LYS A 218 19.36 -8.21 6.62
CA LYS A 218 20.40 -8.11 5.57
C LYS A 218 19.85 -8.07 4.14
N ARG A 219 18.66 -8.62 3.89
CA ARG A 219 18.01 -8.62 2.56
C ARG A 219 17.01 -7.47 2.39
N PHE A 220 16.49 -6.96 3.50
CA PHE A 220 15.43 -5.96 3.58
C PHE A 220 15.82 -4.93 4.66
N PRO A 221 16.80 -4.05 4.39
CA PRO A 221 17.36 -3.13 5.39
C PRO A 221 16.34 -2.09 5.89
N ASN A 222 15.35 -1.73 5.06
CA ASN A 222 14.23 -0.86 5.42
C ASN A 222 13.08 -1.62 6.12
N GLY A 223 13.28 -2.90 6.45
CA GLY A 223 12.35 -3.73 7.21
C GLY A 223 11.17 -4.29 6.41
N ILE A 224 10.35 -5.06 7.12
CA ILE A 224 8.97 -5.38 6.76
C ILE A 224 8.16 -5.09 8.03
N ASN A 225 7.23 -4.15 8.02
CA ASN A 225 6.69 -3.58 9.27
C ASN A 225 5.92 -4.59 10.16
N TRP A 226 5.52 -5.76 9.62
CA TRP A 226 4.81 -6.80 10.35
C TRP A 226 5.61 -7.54 11.44
N TRP A 227 6.94 -7.42 11.50
CA TRP A 227 7.75 -8.12 12.52
C TRP A 227 7.71 -7.43 13.90
N GLU A 228 7.11 -6.24 13.99
CA GLU A 228 6.97 -5.46 15.22
C GLU A 228 5.58 -5.61 15.88
N ILE A 229 4.74 -6.52 15.39
CA ILE A 229 3.47 -6.91 16.02
C ILE A 229 3.77 -7.82 17.23
N ASP A 230 4.28 -7.20 18.30
CA ASP A 230 4.14 -7.65 19.69
C ASP A 230 4.70 -6.55 20.64
N LYS A 231 3.80 -5.72 21.17
CA LYS A 231 3.98 -4.88 22.35
C LYS A 231 2.66 -4.68 23.07
#